data_AF-A0A8H6IHI1-F1
#
_entry.id   AF-A0A8H6IHI1-F1
#
_cell.length_a   1.000
_cell.length_b   1.000
_cell.length_c   1.000
_cell.angle_alpha   90.00
_cell.angle_beta   90.00
_cell.angle_gamma   90.00
#
_symmetry.space_group_name_H-M   'P 1'
#
loop_
_entity.id
_entity.type
_entity.pdbx_description
1 polymer ?
#
loop_
_entity_poly.entity_id
_entity_poly.type
_entity_poly.pdbx_seq_one_letter_code
_entity_poly.pdbx_strand_id
1 'polypeptide(L)'
;MIEVITEIDYLRPSPEKGDVYAFENRIFQRIITIRYGAPIDSFKSEREVLAALRDTIAAHEQLVNAGILHCDVSHGNILLGESNAPEGLCGILIDLDMAMEIMYDKKPIDSLTVGTRYSQSQLLLRGRGLPFRPAHDYLNDLESFFWVLMHIIFDHVQHNQKWAKEFIVLCNSTDELDSGRAKRAFFDSNLLDSQIPDC
;
A
#
# COMPACT_ATOMS: atom_id res chain seq x y z
N MET A 1 -4.55 17.48 -14.96
CA MET A 1 -6.02 17.46 -15.00
C MET A 1 -6.43 16.06 -14.56
N ILE A 2 -7.22 15.95 -13.49
CA ILE A 2 -7.88 14.70 -13.10
C ILE A 2 -9.32 14.85 -13.58
N GLU A 3 -9.79 13.93 -14.41
CA GLU A 3 -11.18 13.88 -14.84
C GLU A 3 -11.83 12.67 -14.19
N VAL A 4 -12.88 12.89 -13.40
CA VAL A 4 -13.71 11.82 -12.85
C VAL A 4 -14.95 11.70 -13.71
N ILE A 5 -15.10 10.56 -14.37
CA ILE A 5 -16.30 10.22 -15.15
C ILE A 5 -17.05 9.16 -14.34
N THR A 6 -18.21 9.54 -13.82
CA THR A 6 -19.12 8.62 -13.13
C THR A 6 -20.24 8.26 -14.09
N GLU A 7 -20.33 6.98 -14.46
CA GLU A 7 -21.40 6.47 -15.31
C GLU A 7 -22.26 5.54 -14.45
N ILE A 8 -23.45 5.99 -14.09
CA ILE A 8 -24.36 5.22 -13.25
C ILE A 8 -25.08 4.20 -14.13
N ASP A 9 -24.45 3.05 -14.33
CA ASP A 9 -25.10 1.89 -14.94
C ASP A 9 -26.03 1.23 -13.93
N TYR A 10 -27.32 1.53 -14.03
CA TYR A 10 -28.34 0.74 -13.35
C TYR A 10 -28.46 -0.63 -14.04
N LEU A 11 -27.75 -1.64 -13.53
CA LEU A 11 -28.03 -3.04 -13.86
C LEU A 11 -29.39 -3.44 -13.26
N ARG A 12 -30.50 -3.05 -13.91
CA ARG A 12 -31.85 -3.54 -13.56
C ARG A 12 -32.20 -4.78 -14.39
N PRO A 13 -32.51 -5.89 -13.72
CA PRO A 13 -33.74 -6.61 -13.96
C PRO A 13 -34.83 -6.00 -13.07
N SER A 14 -36.01 -5.77 -13.64
CA SER A 14 -37.24 -5.63 -12.85
C SER A 14 -37.39 -6.89 -12.00
N PRO A 15 -37.62 -6.83 -10.68
CA PRO A 15 -37.95 -8.02 -9.92
C PRO A 15 -39.29 -8.55 -10.44
N GLU A 16 -39.27 -9.65 -11.17
CA GLU A 16 -40.48 -10.47 -11.30
C GLU A 16 -40.81 -11.01 -9.90
N LYS A 17 -42.09 -11.00 -9.56
CA LYS A 17 -42.59 -11.35 -8.22
C LYS A 17 -42.06 -12.74 -7.81
N GLY A 18 -41.07 -12.79 -6.92
CA GLY A 18 -40.63 -14.04 -6.29
C GLY A 18 -39.15 -14.14 -5.95
N ASP A 19 -38.27 -13.33 -6.55
CA ASP A 19 -36.83 -13.47 -6.32
C ASP A 19 -36.34 -12.73 -5.06
N VAL A 20 -35.81 -13.50 -4.11
CA VAL A 20 -35.27 -13.04 -2.81
C VAL A 20 -33.81 -12.57 -2.93
N TYR A 21 -33.24 -12.52 -4.14
CA TYR A 21 -31.90 -12.03 -4.37
C TYR A 21 -31.91 -10.52 -4.55
N ALA A 22 -31.78 -9.79 -3.43
CA ALA A 22 -31.49 -8.36 -3.45
C ALA A 22 -30.10 -8.15 -4.05
N PHE A 23 -30.03 -7.82 -5.33
CA PHE A 23 -28.77 -7.38 -5.94
C PHE A 23 -28.36 -6.05 -5.33
N GLU A 24 -27.11 -5.95 -4.90
CA GLU A 24 -26.51 -4.68 -4.51
C GLU A 24 -26.33 -3.81 -5.76
N ASN A 25 -26.90 -2.61 -5.75
CA ASN A 25 -26.61 -1.62 -6.79
C ASN A 25 -25.12 -1.27 -6.74
N ARG A 26 -24.42 -1.50 -7.85
CA ARG A 26 -23.04 -1.06 -8.03
C ARG A 26 -23.03 0.15 -8.95
N ILE A 27 -22.19 1.12 -8.64
CA ILE A 27 -21.93 2.28 -9.49
C ILE A 27 -20.62 2.02 -10.21
N PHE A 28 -20.61 2.17 -11.54
CA PHE A 28 -19.37 2.17 -12.29
C PHE A 28 -18.75 3.57 -12.24
N GLN A 29 -17.49 3.66 -11.83
CA GLN A 29 -16.75 4.91 -11.78
C GLN A 29 -15.44 4.74 -12.54
N ARG A 30 -15.08 5.74 -13.35
CA ARG A 30 -13.81 5.80 -14.06
C ARG A 30 -13.10 7.10 -13.68
N ILE A 31 -11.90 6.97 -13.13
CA ILE A 31 -11.02 8.10 -12.85
C ILE A 31 -9.94 8.12 -13.93
N ILE A 32 -9.82 9.22 -14.65
CA ILE A 32 -8.79 9.46 -15.65
C ILE A 32 -7.78 10.43 -15.05
N THR A 33 -6.56 9.95 -14.85
CA THR A 33 -5.45 10.73 -14.33
C THR A 33 -4.37 10.92 -15.40
N ILE A 34 -3.49 11.90 -15.19
CA ILE A 34 -2.26 11.99 -15.98
C ILE A 34 -1.45 10.73 -15.68
N ARG A 35 -1.00 10.05 -16.73
CA ARG A 35 -0.07 8.94 -16.59
C ARG A 35 1.31 9.52 -16.28
N TYR A 36 1.73 9.37 -15.03
CA TYR A 36 3.14 9.56 -14.65
C TYR A 36 3.96 8.32 -15.07
N GLY A 37 5.27 8.32 -14.81
CA GLY A 37 6.22 7.35 -15.36
C GLY A 37 5.97 5.87 -15.02
N ALA A 38 7.02 5.06 -15.12
CA ALA A 38 6.93 3.63 -14.86
C ALA A 38 6.72 3.34 -13.35
N PRO A 39 6.25 2.13 -12.97
CA PRO A 39 6.24 1.69 -11.57
C PRO A 39 7.62 1.80 -10.94
N ILE A 40 7.67 2.01 -9.62
CA ILE A 40 8.94 2.20 -8.88
C ILE A 40 9.94 1.07 -9.10
N ASP A 41 9.47 -0.16 -9.31
CA ASP A 41 10.32 -1.34 -9.59
C ASP A 41 11.11 -1.22 -10.91
N SER A 42 10.75 -0.27 -11.79
CA SER A 42 11.44 -0.02 -13.05
C SER A 42 12.57 1.01 -12.94
N PHE A 43 13.01 1.33 -11.72
CA PHE A 43 14.09 2.29 -11.48
C PHE A 43 15.40 1.86 -12.14
N LYS A 44 16.23 2.86 -12.47
CA LYS A 44 17.52 2.72 -13.15
C LYS A 44 18.70 3.05 -12.26
N SER A 45 18.45 3.67 -11.11
CA SER A 45 19.49 4.00 -10.14
C SER A 45 18.93 4.11 -8.71
N GLU A 46 19.78 3.85 -7.72
CA GLU A 46 19.48 4.04 -6.29
C GLU A 46 18.97 5.46 -6.01
N ARG A 47 19.55 6.46 -6.66
CA ARG A 47 19.11 7.86 -6.54
C ARG A 47 17.67 8.06 -7.00
N GLU A 48 17.26 7.39 -8.07
CA GLU A 48 15.91 7.51 -8.63
C GLU A 48 14.87 6.92 -7.67
N VAL A 49 15.11 5.72 -7.12
CA VAL A 49 14.21 5.11 -6.14
C VAL A 49 14.15 5.91 -4.83
N LEU A 50 15.28 6.39 -4.32
CA LEU A 50 15.30 7.18 -3.09
C LEU A 50 14.63 8.55 -3.25
N ALA A 51 14.81 9.20 -4.40
CA ALA A 51 14.10 10.43 -4.72
C ALA A 51 12.59 10.20 -4.86
N ALA A 52 12.19 9.09 -5.49
CA ALA A 52 10.78 8.73 -5.62
C ALA A 52 10.14 8.45 -4.25
N LEU A 53 10.78 7.67 -3.38
CA LEU A 53 10.30 7.39 -2.03
C LEU A 53 10.20 8.67 -1.17
N ARG A 54 11.19 9.56 -1.25
CA ARG A 54 11.14 10.87 -0.57
C ARG A 54 9.90 11.66 -0.99
N ASP A 55 9.67 11.77 -2.29
CA ASP A 55 8.58 12.59 -2.84
C ASP A 55 7.21 11.96 -2.54
N THR A 56 7.09 10.62 -2.56
CA THR A 56 5.84 9.95 -2.18
C THR A 56 5.55 10.00 -0.68
N ILE A 57 6.55 9.98 0.18
CA ILE A 57 6.37 10.23 1.62
C ILE A 57 5.90 11.69 1.85
N ALA A 58 6.46 12.66 1.13
CA ALA A 58 6.00 14.05 1.20
C ALA A 58 4.58 14.22 0.65
N ALA A 59 4.19 13.46 -0.38
CA ALA A 59 2.81 13.41 -0.87
C ALA A 59 1.86 12.77 0.16
N HIS A 60 2.29 11.70 0.83
CA HIS A 60 1.55 11.07 1.92
C HIS A 60 1.33 12.03 3.09
N GLU A 61 2.36 12.78 3.51
CA GLU A 61 2.21 13.82 4.53
C GLU A 61 1.15 14.86 4.15
N GLN A 62 1.09 15.27 2.88
CA GLN A 62 0.05 16.16 2.37
C GLN A 62 -1.36 15.54 2.44
N LEU A 63 -1.50 14.24 2.16
CA LEU A 63 -2.77 13.52 2.36
C LEU A 63 -3.19 13.51 3.83
N VAL A 64 -2.26 13.18 4.73
CA VAL A 64 -2.52 13.15 6.18
C VAL A 64 -2.95 14.52 6.68
N ASN A 65 -2.27 15.59 6.24
CA ASN A 65 -2.64 16.96 6.57
C ASN A 65 -4.01 17.38 6.02
N ALA A 66 -4.46 16.76 4.92
CA ALA A 66 -5.81 16.89 4.38
C ALA A 66 -6.84 15.99 5.08
N GLY A 67 -6.44 15.22 6.10
CA GLY A 67 -7.31 14.30 6.81
C GLY A 67 -7.54 12.98 6.07
N ILE A 68 -6.60 12.54 5.23
CA ILE A 68 -6.72 11.34 4.40
C ILE A 68 -5.56 10.38 4.70
N LEU A 69 -5.88 9.12 5.01
CA LEU A 69 -4.94 8.00 5.05
C LEU A 69 -4.99 7.27 3.72
N HIS A 70 -3.85 6.78 3.24
CA HIS A 70 -3.80 6.04 1.98
C HIS A 70 -4.25 4.59 2.16
N CYS A 71 -3.82 3.95 3.26
CA CYS A 71 -4.20 2.58 3.66
C CYS A 71 -3.78 1.43 2.73
N ASP A 72 -3.15 1.73 1.59
CA ASP A 72 -2.63 0.75 0.65
C ASP A 72 -1.34 1.23 -0.04
N VAL A 73 -0.41 1.74 0.76
CA VAL A 73 0.92 2.06 0.25
C VAL A 73 1.62 0.76 -0.15
N SER A 74 1.95 0.61 -1.42
CA SER A 74 2.64 -0.56 -1.96
C SER A 74 3.56 -0.15 -3.11
N HIS A 75 4.50 -1.02 -3.50
CA HIS A 75 5.42 -0.72 -4.60
C HIS A 75 4.64 -0.53 -5.93
N GLY A 76 3.53 -1.26 -6.12
CA GLY A 76 2.64 -1.11 -7.26
C GLY A 76 1.89 0.23 -7.31
N ASN A 77 1.77 0.91 -6.17
CA ASN A 77 1.05 2.18 -6.03
C ASN A 77 2.00 3.39 -6.01
N ILE A 78 3.29 3.18 -6.34
CA ILE A 78 4.27 4.25 -6.49
C ILE A 78 4.80 4.26 -7.92
N LEU A 79 4.64 5.39 -8.59
CA LEU A 79 5.19 5.64 -9.93
C LEU A 79 6.43 6.53 -9.83
N LEU A 80 7.37 6.33 -10.74
CA LEU A 80 8.48 7.24 -10.98
C LEU A 80 7.98 8.49 -11.69
N GLY A 81 8.59 9.63 -11.37
CA GLY A 81 8.44 10.86 -12.13
C GLY A 81 8.91 10.71 -13.56
N GLU A 82 8.53 11.65 -14.43
CA GLU A 82 9.12 11.74 -15.76
C GLU A 82 10.63 12.04 -15.67
N SER A 83 11.40 11.72 -16.72
CA SER A 83 12.87 11.86 -16.70
C SER A 83 13.39 13.27 -16.42
N ASN A 84 12.56 14.30 -16.63
CA ASN A 84 12.87 15.69 -16.32
C ASN A 84 11.87 16.30 -15.32
N ALA A 85 11.27 15.45 -14.48
CA ALA A 85 10.35 15.92 -13.45
C ALA A 85 11.07 16.94 -12.54
N PRO A 86 10.38 18.03 -12.16
CA PRO A 86 10.93 18.98 -11.21
C PRO A 86 11.13 18.28 -9.85
N GLU A 87 11.98 18.88 -9.01
CA GLU A 87 12.16 18.41 -7.64
C GLU A 87 10.81 18.39 -6.90
N GLY A 88 10.53 17.28 -6.19
CA GLY A 88 9.25 17.04 -5.52
C GLY A 88 8.24 16.25 -6.36
N LEU A 89 8.53 15.97 -7.64
CA LEU A 89 7.72 15.13 -8.52
C LEU A 89 8.49 13.92 -9.08
N CYS A 90 9.59 13.52 -8.42
CA CYS A 90 10.37 12.33 -8.78
C CYS A 90 9.65 11.02 -8.41
N GLY A 91 8.65 11.08 -7.53
CA GLY A 91 7.79 9.95 -7.19
C GLY A 91 6.35 10.39 -7.01
N ILE A 92 5.42 9.57 -7.49
CA ILE A 92 3.99 9.85 -7.46
C ILE A 92 3.28 8.71 -6.75
N LEU A 93 2.58 9.05 -5.67
CA LEU A 93 1.73 8.12 -4.94
C LEU A 93 0.35 8.10 -5.61
N ILE A 94 -0.12 6.92 -5.97
CA ILE A 94 -1.39 6.70 -6.69
C ILE A 94 -2.27 5.68 -5.95
N ASP A 95 -3.48 5.47 -6.45
CA ASP A 95 -4.42 4.46 -5.96
C ASP A 95 -4.97 4.75 -4.56
N LEU A 96 -5.96 5.64 -4.52
CA LEU A 96 -6.67 6.04 -3.30
C LEU A 96 -7.98 5.25 -3.11
N ASP A 97 -8.17 4.12 -3.78
CA ASP A 97 -9.43 3.35 -3.72
C ASP A 97 -9.68 2.78 -2.31
N MET A 98 -8.60 2.58 -1.55
CA MET A 98 -8.63 2.12 -0.16
C MET A 98 -8.48 3.25 0.86
N ALA A 99 -8.39 4.51 0.41
CA ALA A 99 -8.13 5.64 1.27
C ALA A 99 -9.26 5.86 2.29
N MET A 100 -8.88 6.25 3.50
CA MET A 100 -9.83 6.52 4.59
C MET A 100 -9.69 7.95 5.07
N GLU A 101 -10.82 8.60 5.32
CA GLU A 101 -10.82 9.87 6.06
C GLU A 101 -10.42 9.62 7.51
N ILE A 102 -9.49 10.43 8.02
CA ILE A 102 -9.13 10.53 9.43
C ILE A 102 -10.33 11.17 10.13
N MET A 103 -11.36 10.37 10.40
CA MET A 103 -12.53 10.83 11.14
C MET A 103 -12.08 11.14 12.56
N TYR A 104 -11.94 12.43 12.87
CA TYR A 104 -11.59 12.90 14.21
C TYR A 104 -12.62 12.51 15.30
N ASP A 105 -13.80 11.91 14.95
CA ASP A 105 -14.86 11.76 15.95
C ASP A 105 -15.90 10.62 15.78
N LYS A 106 -15.74 9.62 14.88
CA LYS A 106 -16.77 8.55 14.76
C LYS A 106 -16.23 7.15 14.51
N LYS A 107 -16.31 6.37 15.61
CA LYS A 107 -16.14 4.91 15.77
C LYS A 107 -14.80 4.36 15.27
N PRO A 108 -14.18 3.40 15.99
CA PRO A 108 -13.12 2.61 15.39
C PRO A 108 -13.75 1.95 14.17
N ILE A 109 -13.32 2.38 12.98
CA ILE A 109 -13.53 1.62 11.76
C ILE A 109 -13.02 0.23 12.15
N ASP A 110 -13.91 -0.77 12.11
CA ASP A 110 -13.46 -2.15 12.13
C ASP A 110 -12.55 -2.24 10.92
N SER A 111 -11.24 -2.12 11.16
CA SER A 111 -10.22 -2.09 10.13
C SER A 111 -10.34 -3.42 9.42
N LEU A 112 -11.23 -3.47 8.42
CA LEU A 112 -11.25 -4.49 7.41
C LEU A 112 -9.79 -4.64 6.99
N THR A 113 -9.34 -5.88 6.81
CA THR A 113 -7.96 -6.15 6.39
C THR A 113 -7.75 -5.57 4.99
N VAL A 114 -7.51 -4.27 4.91
CA VAL A 114 -7.36 -3.49 3.68
C VAL A 114 -5.89 -3.33 3.35
N GLY A 115 -5.62 -3.22 2.06
CA GLY A 115 -4.28 -3.02 1.53
C GLY A 115 -3.45 -4.29 1.31
N THR A 116 -2.32 -4.09 0.65
CA THR A 116 -1.39 -5.13 0.22
C THR A 116 -0.70 -5.78 1.41
N ARG A 117 -0.85 -7.10 1.56
CA ARG A 117 -0.38 -7.83 2.74
C ARG A 117 1.09 -7.62 3.07
N TYR A 118 1.95 -7.64 2.05
CA TYR A 118 3.38 -7.36 2.20
C TYR A 118 3.65 -6.00 2.84
N SER A 119 2.81 -5.00 2.60
CA SER A 119 2.97 -3.64 3.11
C SER A 119 2.34 -3.41 4.48
N GLN A 120 1.36 -4.23 4.90
CA GLN A 120 0.61 -4.02 6.14
C GLN A 120 1.49 -3.98 7.38
N SER A 121 1.22 -3.06 8.31
CA SER A 121 2.00 -2.90 9.53
C SER A 121 1.94 -4.12 10.45
N GLN A 122 2.94 -4.25 11.33
CA GLN A 122 2.93 -5.21 12.43
C GLN A 122 1.69 -5.12 13.31
N LEU A 123 1.26 -3.90 13.60
CA LEU A 123 0.14 -3.62 14.48
C LEU A 123 -1.17 -4.17 13.87
N LEU A 124 -1.38 -3.94 12.58
CA LEU A 124 -2.56 -4.42 11.86
C LEU A 124 -2.56 -5.95 11.74
N LEU A 125 -1.42 -6.54 11.36
CA LEU A 125 -1.28 -8.00 11.20
C LEU A 125 -1.52 -8.77 12.52
N ARG A 126 -1.18 -8.17 13.67
CA ARG A 126 -1.43 -8.73 15.00
C ARG A 126 -2.83 -8.48 15.55
N GLY A 127 -3.59 -7.57 14.94
CA GLY A 127 -4.97 -7.29 15.33
C GLY A 127 -5.89 -8.51 15.18
N ARG A 128 -5.52 -9.47 14.32
CA ARG A 128 -6.27 -10.71 14.11
C ARG A 128 -6.34 -11.55 15.38
N GLY A 129 -7.56 -11.75 15.90
CA GLY A 129 -7.82 -12.54 17.11
C GLY A 129 -7.88 -11.71 18.39
N LEU A 130 -7.67 -10.40 18.33
CA LEU A 130 -7.96 -9.50 19.43
C LEU A 130 -9.47 -9.17 19.48
N PRO A 131 -10.03 -8.91 20.68
CA PRO A 131 -11.42 -8.47 20.82
C PRO A 131 -11.69 -7.12 20.16
N PHE A 132 -10.65 -6.33 19.92
CA PHE A 132 -10.69 -5.06 19.19
C PHE A 132 -9.47 -4.99 18.27
N ARG A 133 -9.70 -4.80 16.96
CA ARG A 133 -8.61 -4.55 16.01
C ARG A 133 -8.11 -3.11 16.15
N PRO A 134 -6.80 -2.87 16.11
CA PRO A 134 -6.26 -1.51 16.03
C PRO A 134 -6.80 -0.77 14.81
N ALA A 135 -7.08 0.52 14.98
CA ALA A 135 -7.42 1.39 13.87
C ALA A 135 -6.17 1.61 12.98
N HIS A 136 -6.37 1.65 11.67
CA HIS A 136 -5.33 2.14 10.75
C HIS A 136 -5.11 3.64 11.00
N ASP A 137 -3.86 4.05 11.06
CA ASP A 137 -3.41 5.43 11.23
C ASP A 137 -2.24 5.73 10.27
N TYR A 138 -1.73 6.96 10.30
CA TYR A 138 -0.64 7.37 9.42
C TYR A 138 0.68 6.62 9.67
N LEU A 139 0.92 6.11 10.89
CA LEU A 139 2.13 5.33 11.20
C LEU A 139 2.09 3.98 10.48
N ASN A 140 0.89 3.43 10.26
CA ASN A 140 0.73 2.20 9.48
C ASN A 140 1.09 2.40 8.00
N ASP A 141 0.73 3.55 7.41
CA ASP A 141 1.18 3.92 6.06
C ASP A 141 2.70 4.16 6.01
N LEU A 142 3.28 4.80 7.04
CA LEU A 142 4.74 4.98 7.13
C LEU A 142 5.49 3.65 7.26
N GLU A 143 4.98 2.67 8.02
CA GLU A 143 5.56 1.32 8.06
C GLU A 143 5.46 0.65 6.67
N SER A 144 4.39 0.93 5.91
CA SER A 144 4.23 0.41 4.56
C SER A 144 5.32 0.92 3.61
N PHE A 145 5.73 2.20 3.70
CA PHE A 145 6.88 2.73 2.94
C PHE A 145 8.19 2.02 3.27
N PHE A 146 8.41 1.66 4.55
CA PHE A 146 9.56 0.84 4.94
C PHE A 146 9.53 -0.52 4.23
N TRP A 147 8.37 -1.17 4.20
CA TRP A 147 8.22 -2.44 3.49
C TRP A 147 8.40 -2.30 1.97
N VAL A 148 7.96 -1.20 1.35
CA VAL A 148 8.29 -0.92 -0.07
C VAL A 148 9.80 -0.87 -0.29
N LEU A 149 10.55 -0.16 0.57
CA LEU A 149 12.01 -0.12 0.46
C LEU A 149 12.63 -1.52 0.60
N MET A 150 12.15 -2.32 1.56
CA MET A 150 12.61 -3.70 1.75
C MET A 150 12.29 -4.58 0.55
N HIS A 151 11.11 -4.44 -0.05
CA HIS A 151 10.73 -5.14 -1.28
C HIS A 151 11.77 -4.88 -2.38
N ILE A 152 12.09 -3.61 -2.62
CA ILE A 152 13.03 -3.20 -3.67
C ILE A 152 14.43 -3.77 -3.39
N ILE A 153 14.90 -3.71 -2.14
CA ILE A 153 16.20 -4.28 -1.76
C ILE A 153 16.22 -5.80 -2.00
N PHE A 154 15.19 -6.51 -1.57
CA PHE A 154 15.15 -7.97 -1.72
C PHE A 154 14.98 -8.41 -3.17
N ASP A 155 14.18 -7.71 -3.95
CA ASP A 155 13.88 -8.08 -5.33
C ASP A 155 14.95 -7.63 -6.33
N HIS A 156 15.69 -6.55 -6.05
CA HIS A 156 16.72 -6.05 -6.96
C HIS A 156 18.15 -6.33 -6.48
N VAL A 157 18.46 -6.07 -5.20
CA VAL A 157 19.83 -6.23 -4.67
C VAL A 157 20.09 -7.67 -4.28
N GLN A 158 19.13 -8.32 -3.60
CA GLN A 158 19.29 -9.65 -3.04
C GLN A 158 18.55 -10.74 -3.82
N HIS A 159 18.20 -10.49 -5.08
CA HIS A 159 17.39 -11.38 -5.94
C HIS A 159 17.95 -12.80 -6.12
N ASN A 160 19.26 -13.00 -5.92
CA ASN A 160 19.91 -14.31 -5.98
C ASN A 160 19.90 -15.05 -4.64
N GLN A 161 19.53 -14.38 -3.55
CA GLN A 161 19.45 -14.98 -2.23
C GLN A 161 18.12 -15.71 -2.08
N LYS A 162 18.19 -17.03 -1.87
CA LYS A 162 17.01 -17.87 -1.67
C LYS A 162 16.14 -17.39 -0.51
N TRP A 163 16.78 -16.98 0.58
CA TRP A 163 16.09 -16.50 1.78
C TRP A 163 15.29 -15.22 1.51
N ALA A 164 15.74 -14.33 0.61
CA ALA A 164 15.03 -13.10 0.27
C ALA A 164 13.71 -13.40 -0.43
N LYS A 165 13.71 -14.34 -1.38
CA LYS A 165 12.49 -14.82 -2.06
C LYS A 165 11.52 -15.50 -1.08
N GLU A 166 12.04 -16.35 -0.21
CA GLU A 166 11.24 -17.01 0.84
C GLU A 166 10.65 -15.99 1.82
N PHE A 167 11.42 -14.97 2.18
CA PHE A 167 10.96 -13.89 3.05
C PHE A 167 9.83 -13.08 2.42
N ILE A 168 9.94 -12.74 1.12
CA ILE A 168 8.86 -12.06 0.38
C ILE A 168 7.57 -12.89 0.40
N VAL A 169 7.68 -14.20 0.16
CA VAL A 169 6.52 -15.11 0.19
C VAL A 169 5.91 -15.17 1.58
N LEU A 170 6.73 -15.28 2.64
CA LEU A 170 6.25 -15.34 4.02
C LEU A 170 5.52 -14.06 4.45
N CYS A 171 6.05 -12.89 4.06
CA CYS A 171 5.41 -11.60 4.33
C CYS A 171 4.11 -11.38 3.52
N ASN A 172 3.87 -12.20 2.49
CA ASN A 172 2.64 -12.23 1.69
C ASN A 172 1.74 -13.43 2.01
N SER A 173 1.97 -14.14 3.13
CA SER A 173 1.20 -15.34 3.49
C SER A 173 -0.28 -15.05 3.62
N THR A 174 -1.17 -15.91 3.11
CA THR A 174 -2.63 -15.76 3.29
C THR A 174 -3.08 -15.80 4.76
N ASP A 175 -2.22 -16.20 5.69
CA ASP A 175 -2.40 -15.96 7.12
C ASP A 175 -1.70 -14.64 7.56
N GLU A 176 -2.49 -13.72 8.13
CA GLU A 176 -2.02 -12.42 8.64
C GLU A 176 -1.00 -12.61 9.77
N LEU A 177 -1.19 -13.63 10.62
CA LEU A 177 -0.31 -13.90 11.76
C LEU A 177 1.05 -14.40 11.30
N ASP A 178 1.12 -15.21 10.23
CA ASP A 178 2.39 -15.67 9.68
C ASP A 178 3.16 -14.53 9.04
N SER A 179 2.47 -13.64 8.32
CA SER A 179 3.07 -12.41 7.79
C SER A 179 3.62 -11.52 8.92
N GLY A 180 2.84 -11.33 10.00
CA GLY A 180 3.28 -10.59 11.17
C GLY A 180 4.48 -11.23 11.88
N ARG A 181 4.53 -12.56 11.98
CA ARG A 181 5.67 -13.29 12.56
C ARG A 181 6.92 -13.14 11.71
N ALA A 182 6.82 -13.26 10.39
CA ALA A 182 7.95 -13.12 9.47
C ALA A 182 8.59 -11.72 9.59
N LYS A 183 7.75 -10.68 9.52
CA LYS A 183 8.17 -9.29 9.71
C LYS A 183 8.78 -9.05 11.09
N ARG A 184 8.31 -9.75 12.12
CA ARG A 184 8.80 -9.57 13.50
C ARG A 184 10.18 -10.21 13.62
N ALA A 185 10.32 -11.42 13.10
CA ALA A 185 11.58 -12.13 13.04
C ALA A 185 12.64 -11.30 12.30
N PHE A 186 12.26 -10.56 11.25
CA PHE A 186 13.17 -9.63 10.58
C PHE A 186 13.74 -8.55 11.52
N PHE A 187 12.91 -7.94 12.37
CA PHE A 187 13.39 -6.94 13.34
C PHE A 187 14.12 -7.55 14.55
N ASP A 188 13.70 -8.74 14.99
CA ASP A 188 14.26 -9.43 16.15
C ASP A 188 15.59 -10.14 15.82
N SER A 189 15.87 -10.35 14.54
CA SER A 189 17.13 -10.93 14.09
C SER A 189 18.17 -9.82 13.85
N ASN A 190 19.39 -10.02 14.35
CA ASN A 190 20.58 -9.26 13.97
C ASN A 190 20.98 -9.56 12.50
N LEU A 191 20.01 -9.66 11.59
CA LEU A 191 20.17 -10.02 10.18
C LEU A 191 20.89 -8.91 9.41
N LEU A 192 20.75 -7.65 9.84
CA LEU A 192 21.51 -6.52 9.30
C LEU A 192 22.99 -6.54 9.72
N ASP A 193 23.32 -7.01 10.93
CA ASP A 193 24.69 -6.95 11.46
C ASP A 193 25.60 -8.10 10.98
N SER A 194 25.03 -9.18 10.43
CA SER A 194 25.79 -10.41 10.10
C SER A 194 25.95 -10.68 8.60
N GLN A 195 25.30 -9.91 7.72
CA GLN A 195 25.29 -10.17 6.27
C GLN A 195 25.47 -8.95 5.36
N ILE A 196 25.65 -7.74 5.90
CA ILE A 196 26.12 -6.60 5.11
C ILE A 196 27.64 -6.71 5.06
N PRO A 197 28.27 -7.02 3.90
CA PRO A 197 29.72 -6.94 3.80
C PRO A 197 30.14 -5.50 4.07
N ASP A 198 31.18 -5.30 4.89
CA ASP A 198 31.79 -3.98 5.10
C ASP A 198 32.04 -3.31 3.73
N CYS A 199 31.50 -2.09 3.58
CA CYS A 199 31.63 -1.25 2.39
C CYS A 199 33.08 -0.84 2.14
#